data_AF-A0A7Z0PW11-F1
#
_entry.id   AF-A0A7Z0PW11-F1
#
_cell.length_a   1.000
_cell.length_b   1.000
_cell.length_c   1.000
_cell.angle_alpha   90.00
_cell.angle_beta   90.00
_cell.angle_gamma   90.00
#
_symmetry.space_group_name_H-M   'P 1'
#
loop_
_entity.id
_entity.type
_entity.pdbx_description
1 polymer ?
#
loop_
_entity_poly.entity_id
_entity_poly.type
_entity_poly.pdbx_seq_one_letter_code
_entity_poly.pdbx_strand_id
1 'polypeptide(L)'
;MLGFLTSPLGRKFGWAWMVHPGRRLYARLVRQAADERATRDASIRELQKAQEEATDAEASDQEDGECVGDRVERPASRVPAATAFEVSEGENVSGFRFEEAAAEMEQAANTYDPENAMEILAMVEGLPAALTSVANVMKILAERSDSEFPLEKEVADCFNDIFGALMSAVAVAEDMGPLFRQVHAQDIARHEDPRNGPDAEKGWNV
;
A
#
# COMPACT_ATOMS: atom_id res chain seq x y z
N MET A 1 42.13 18.97 11.25
CA MET A 1 43.17 19.94 11.67
C MET A 1 44.29 20.21 10.64
N LEU A 2 44.49 19.41 9.57
CA LEU A 2 45.58 19.64 8.61
C LEU A 2 45.58 21.00 7.87
N GLY A 3 44.41 21.59 7.62
CA GLY A 3 44.30 22.84 6.87
C GLY A 3 44.91 24.06 7.58
N PHE A 4 45.02 24.02 8.91
CA PHE A 4 45.56 25.13 9.72
C PHE A 4 47.08 25.24 9.62
N LEU A 5 47.77 24.11 9.48
CA LEU A 5 49.23 24.04 9.33
C LEU A 5 49.66 24.24 7.87
N THR A 6 48.93 23.65 6.92
CA THR A 6 49.32 23.61 5.50
C THR A 6 49.04 24.91 4.75
N SER A 7 47.96 25.63 5.11
CA SER A 7 47.58 26.86 4.43
C SER A 7 48.59 28.03 4.57
N PRO A 8 49.17 28.32 5.75
CA PRO A 8 50.18 29.37 5.87
C PRO A 8 51.49 29.01 5.15
N LEU A 9 51.90 27.73 5.15
CA LEU A 9 53.03 27.22 4.36
C LEU A 9 52.77 27.38 2.86
N GLY A 10 51.59 27.00 2.37
CA GLY A 10 51.20 27.17 0.97
C GLY A 10 51.18 28.63 0.50
N ARG A 11 50.76 29.57 1.35
CA ARG A 11 50.81 31.01 1.05
C ARG A 11 52.25 31.55 1.01
N LYS A 12 53.13 31.07 1.88
CA LYS A 12 54.53 31.52 1.98
C LYS A 12 55.39 31.05 0.79
N PHE A 13 55.13 29.85 0.27
CA PHE A 13 55.88 29.26 -0.85
C PHE A 13 55.17 29.39 -2.21
N GLY A 14 54.04 30.10 -2.30
CA GLY A 14 53.29 30.28 -3.54
C GLY A 14 52.59 29.01 -4.07
N TRP A 15 52.45 27.98 -3.24
CA TRP A 15 51.84 26.70 -3.63
C TRP A 15 50.35 26.69 -3.35
N ALA A 16 49.57 27.12 -4.34
CA ALA A 16 48.11 27.21 -4.25
C ALA A 16 47.42 25.88 -3.90
N TRP A 17 48.03 24.73 -4.21
CA TRP A 17 47.48 23.40 -3.92
C TRP A 17 47.54 23.01 -2.43
N MET A 18 48.42 23.62 -1.64
CA MET A 18 48.51 23.41 -0.19
C MET A 18 47.61 24.34 0.61
N VAL A 19 46.97 25.32 -0.03
CA VAL A 19 46.04 26.23 0.63
C VAL A 19 44.65 25.57 0.72
N HIS A 20 44.21 25.28 1.93
CA HIS A 20 42.93 24.61 2.25
C HIS A 20 42.70 23.25 1.54
N PRO A 21 43.60 22.27 1.67
CA PRO A 21 43.53 21.00 0.92
C PRO A 21 42.23 20.23 1.21
N GLY A 22 41.78 20.21 2.46
CA GLY A 22 40.53 19.54 2.86
C GLY A 22 39.27 20.16 2.21
N ARG A 23 39.20 21.50 2.10
CA ARG A 23 38.06 22.17 1.46
C ARG A 23 38.02 21.92 -0.05
N ARG A 24 39.20 21.84 -0.69
CA ARG A 24 39.31 21.53 -2.12
C ARG A 24 38.93 20.08 -2.42
N LEU A 25 39.34 19.13 -1.58
CA LEU A 25 38.94 17.73 -1.69
C LEU A 25 37.43 17.56 -1.49
N TYR A 26 36.88 18.14 -0.42
CA TYR A 26 35.44 18.11 -0.15
C TYR A 26 34.64 18.71 -1.32
N ALA A 27 35.06 19.86 -1.84
CA ALA A 27 34.39 20.48 -3.00
C ALA A 27 34.44 19.60 -4.26
N ARG A 28 35.52 18.83 -4.48
CA ARG A 28 35.60 17.87 -5.59
C ARG A 28 34.64 16.71 -5.40
N LEU A 29 34.60 16.12 -4.21
CA LEU A 29 33.70 15.00 -3.89
C LEU A 29 32.23 15.41 -4.02
N VAL A 30 31.87 16.58 -3.49
CA VAL A 30 30.50 17.11 -3.58
C VAL A 30 30.10 17.40 -5.03
N ARG A 31 31.02 17.94 -5.84
CA ARG A 31 30.76 18.14 -7.28
C ARG A 31 30.54 16.83 -8.01
N GLN A 32 31.41 15.84 -7.78
CA GLN A 32 31.27 14.53 -8.39
C GLN A 32 29.92 13.87 -8.02
N ALA A 33 29.54 13.91 -6.74
CA ALA A 33 28.26 13.38 -6.29
C ALA A 33 27.06 14.11 -6.91
N ALA A 34 27.16 15.44 -7.12
CA ALA A 34 26.14 16.22 -7.80
C ALA A 34 26.02 15.85 -9.29
N ASP A 35 27.15 15.63 -9.97
CA ASP A 35 27.18 15.23 -11.38
C ASP A 35 26.62 13.80 -11.57
N GLU A 36 26.96 12.87 -10.68
CA GLU A 36 26.41 11.50 -10.66
C GLU A 36 24.90 11.51 -10.44
N ARG A 37 24.41 12.32 -9.48
CA ARG A 37 22.98 12.49 -9.24
C ARG A 37 22.29 13.10 -10.47
N ALA A 38 22.86 14.13 -11.07
CA ALA A 38 22.28 14.77 -12.27
C ALA A 38 22.17 13.78 -13.44
N THR A 39 23.19 12.94 -13.62
CA THR A 39 23.21 11.89 -14.66
C THR A 39 22.12 10.84 -14.41
N ARG A 40 22.02 10.35 -13.17
CA ARG A 40 20.99 9.39 -12.77
C ARG A 40 19.59 9.97 -12.93
N ASP A 41 19.36 11.17 -12.42
CA ASP A 41 18.05 11.82 -12.47
C ASP A 41 17.66 12.15 -13.93
N ALA A 42 18.62 12.42 -14.83
CA ALA A 42 18.37 12.52 -16.27
C ALA A 42 17.95 11.17 -16.88
N SER A 43 18.65 10.08 -16.57
CA SER A 43 18.30 8.74 -17.07
C SER A 43 16.91 8.28 -16.60
N ILE A 44 16.52 8.62 -15.38
CA ILE A 44 15.18 8.33 -14.85
C ILE A 44 14.11 9.10 -15.64
N ARG A 45 14.34 10.37 -15.95
CA ARG A 45 13.38 11.17 -16.74
C ARG A 45 13.23 10.64 -18.17
N GLU A 46 14.32 10.18 -18.79
CA GLU A 46 14.26 9.55 -20.12
C GLU A 46 13.46 8.25 -20.10
N LEU A 47 13.66 7.41 -19.08
CA LEU A 47 12.87 6.18 -18.89
C LEU A 47 11.39 6.48 -18.64
N GLN A 48 11.08 7.46 -17.80
CA GLN A 48 9.70 7.89 -17.53
C GLN A 48 9.02 8.38 -18.82
N LYS A 49 9.71 9.23 -19.59
CA LYS A 49 9.19 9.74 -20.87
C LYS A 49 8.94 8.62 -21.88
N ALA A 50 9.83 7.63 -21.97
CA ALA A 50 9.64 6.47 -22.84
C ALA A 50 8.47 5.58 -22.39
N GLN A 51 8.27 5.43 -21.07
CA GLN A 51 7.16 4.68 -20.52
C GLN A 51 5.83 5.40 -20.75
N GLU A 52 5.77 6.71 -20.55
CA GLU A 52 4.62 7.58 -20.87
C GLU A 52 4.26 7.48 -22.36
N GLU A 53 5.25 7.61 -23.26
CA GLU A 53 5.02 7.46 -24.71
C GLU A 53 4.50 6.05 -25.09
N ALA A 54 4.97 5.00 -24.39
CA ALA A 54 4.45 3.65 -24.59
C ALA A 54 3.02 3.49 -24.07
N THR A 55 2.67 4.09 -22.92
CA THR A 55 1.31 4.04 -22.38
C THR A 55 0.33 4.84 -23.22
N ASP A 56 0.73 6.01 -23.71
CA ASP A 56 -0.09 6.81 -24.63
C ASP A 56 -0.31 6.08 -25.96
N ALA A 57 0.69 5.37 -26.48
CA ALA A 57 0.54 4.53 -27.68
C ALA A 57 -0.45 3.37 -27.44
N GLU A 58 -0.31 2.64 -26.33
CA GLU A 58 -1.24 1.57 -25.93
C GLU A 58 -2.67 2.09 -25.73
N ALA A 59 -2.83 3.29 -25.17
CA ALA A 59 -4.13 3.93 -25.00
C ALA A 59 -4.75 4.33 -26.35
N SER A 60 -3.96 4.86 -27.28
CA SER A 60 -4.43 5.22 -28.63
C SER A 60 -4.85 4.01 -29.47
N ASP A 61 -4.21 2.85 -29.26
CA ASP A 61 -4.61 1.58 -29.89
C ASP A 61 -5.91 1.00 -29.29
N GLN A 62 -6.32 1.45 -28.09
CA GLN A 62 -7.54 1.04 -27.39
C GLN A 62 -8.74 1.98 -27.64
N GLU A 63 -8.57 3.09 -28.36
CA GLU A 63 -9.63 4.11 -28.60
C GLU A 63 -10.84 3.63 -29.45
N ASP A 64 -10.87 2.38 -29.91
CA ASP A 64 -12.05 1.79 -30.58
C ASP A 64 -13.15 1.31 -29.60
N GLY A 65 -12.98 1.42 -28.27
CA GLY A 65 -14.00 0.98 -27.31
C GLY A 65 -13.94 1.67 -25.94
N GLU A 66 -14.88 2.59 -25.72
CA GLU A 66 -15.28 3.20 -24.42
C GLU A 66 -14.34 4.23 -23.79
N CYS A 67 -14.63 5.49 -24.11
CA CYS A 67 -14.10 6.67 -23.41
C CYS A 67 -14.60 6.71 -21.96
N VAL A 68 -13.70 6.52 -20.99
CA VAL A 68 -14.01 6.76 -19.57
C VAL A 68 -14.24 8.26 -19.37
N GLY A 69 -15.45 8.64 -18.94
CA GLY A 69 -15.83 10.05 -18.78
C GLY A 69 -15.04 10.78 -17.70
N ASP A 70 -14.58 12.01 -18.02
CA ASP A 70 -13.76 12.92 -17.18
C ASP A 70 -14.42 13.37 -15.86
N ARG A 71 -15.69 13.03 -15.63
CA ARG A 71 -16.42 13.50 -14.45
C ARG A 71 -17.38 12.44 -13.91
N VAL A 72 -17.03 11.89 -12.75
CA VAL A 72 -18.00 11.17 -11.91
C VAL A 72 -18.82 12.21 -11.16
N GLU A 73 -20.10 12.36 -11.54
CA GLU A 73 -21.01 13.30 -10.89
C GLU A 73 -21.37 12.79 -9.49
N ARG A 74 -21.05 13.57 -8.45
CA ARG A 74 -21.42 13.22 -7.07
C ARG A 74 -22.96 13.31 -6.97
N PRO A 75 -23.66 12.25 -6.54
CA PRO A 75 -25.11 12.27 -6.42
C PRO A 75 -25.55 13.37 -5.44
N ALA A 76 -26.47 14.24 -5.90
CA ALA A 76 -26.94 15.41 -5.15
C ALA A 76 -27.83 15.06 -3.94
N SER A 77 -28.38 13.86 -3.91
CA SER A 77 -29.14 13.33 -2.79
C SER A 77 -28.30 12.31 -2.02
N ARG A 78 -28.31 12.40 -0.68
CA ARG A 78 -27.92 11.26 0.17
C ARG A 78 -28.75 10.07 -0.29
N VAL A 79 -28.10 9.04 -0.81
CA VAL A 79 -28.73 7.74 -1.03
C VAL A 79 -29.28 7.34 0.34
N PRO A 80 -30.59 7.09 0.48
CA PRO A 80 -31.12 6.58 1.74
C PRO A 80 -30.31 5.33 2.06
N ALA A 81 -29.75 5.26 3.27
CA ALA A 81 -29.21 4.02 3.81
C ALA A 81 -30.25 2.94 3.49
N ALA A 82 -29.81 1.88 2.78
CA ALA A 82 -30.70 0.84 2.30
C ALA A 82 -31.66 0.51 3.44
N THR A 83 -32.95 0.75 3.21
CA THR A 83 -34.00 0.29 4.13
C THR A 83 -33.73 -1.18 4.33
N ALA A 84 -33.33 -1.55 5.55
CA ALA A 84 -33.25 -2.94 5.96
C ALA A 84 -34.57 -3.56 5.53
N PHE A 85 -34.52 -4.46 4.55
CA PHE A 85 -35.68 -5.23 4.17
C PHE A 85 -36.15 -5.93 5.44
N GLU A 86 -37.41 -5.72 5.83
CA GLU A 86 -38.03 -6.54 6.86
C GLU A 86 -37.96 -7.98 6.36
N VAL A 87 -37.00 -8.74 6.89
CA VAL A 87 -36.88 -10.16 6.66
C VAL A 87 -38.13 -10.76 7.28
N SER A 88 -39.07 -11.15 6.44
CA SER A 88 -40.24 -11.92 6.84
C SER A 88 -39.76 -13.12 7.67
N GLU A 89 -40.04 -13.12 8.97
CA GLU A 89 -39.96 -14.30 9.85
C GLU A 89 -40.97 -15.33 9.33
N GLY A 90 -40.60 -16.03 8.26
CA GLY A 90 -41.49 -16.90 7.53
C GLY A 90 -40.67 -17.75 6.59
N GLU A 91 -40.22 -18.88 7.14
CA GLU A 91 -39.38 -19.93 6.54
C GLU A 91 -37.89 -19.80 6.89
N ASN A 92 -37.52 -20.42 8.01
CA ASN A 92 -36.13 -20.71 8.35
C ASN A 92 -35.53 -21.66 7.29
N VAL A 93 -35.05 -21.09 6.19
CA VAL A 93 -34.12 -21.78 5.29
C VAL A 93 -32.80 -21.87 6.05
N SER A 94 -32.62 -22.96 6.80
CA SER A 94 -31.38 -23.31 7.49
C SER A 94 -30.27 -23.50 6.44
N GLY A 95 -29.54 -22.43 6.12
CA GLY A 95 -28.48 -22.42 5.11
C GLY A 95 -27.45 -21.33 5.37
N PHE A 96 -26.26 -21.51 4.78
CA PHE A 96 -25.20 -20.51 4.79
C PHE A 96 -25.64 -19.24 4.05
N ARG A 97 -25.55 -18.07 4.70
CA ARG A 97 -25.90 -16.75 4.14
C ARG A 97 -24.69 -15.84 4.16
N PHE A 98 -24.28 -15.36 3.00
CA PHE A 98 -23.13 -14.46 2.89
C PHE A 98 -23.36 -13.15 3.62
N GLU A 99 -24.59 -12.64 3.58
CA GLU A 99 -24.95 -11.33 4.14
C GLU A 99 -24.86 -11.33 5.66
N GLU A 100 -25.13 -12.45 6.32
CA GLU A 100 -25.05 -12.57 7.79
C GLU A 100 -23.60 -12.52 8.26
N ALA A 101 -22.72 -13.34 7.66
CA ALA A 101 -21.30 -13.32 7.97
C ALA A 101 -20.63 -11.97 7.59
N ALA A 102 -21.05 -11.37 6.48
CA ALA A 102 -20.57 -10.04 6.08
C ALA A 102 -21.06 -8.94 7.04
N ALA A 103 -22.32 -9.00 7.49
CA ALA A 103 -22.87 -8.06 8.45
C ALA A 103 -22.17 -8.16 9.82
N GLU A 104 -21.81 -9.36 10.27
CA GLU A 104 -21.00 -9.54 11.48
C GLU A 104 -19.61 -8.90 11.32
N MET A 105 -18.96 -9.08 10.17
CA MET A 105 -17.67 -8.45 9.87
C MET A 105 -17.79 -6.91 9.80
N GLU A 106 -18.85 -6.39 9.17
CA GLU A 106 -19.12 -4.95 9.10
C GLU A 106 -19.42 -4.35 10.48
N GLN A 107 -20.18 -5.05 11.31
CA GLN A 107 -20.46 -4.62 12.67
C GLN A 107 -19.17 -4.57 13.51
N ALA A 108 -18.33 -5.61 13.42
CA ALA A 108 -17.04 -5.64 14.11
C ALA A 108 -16.17 -4.45 13.72
N ALA A 109 -16.11 -4.11 12.42
CA ALA A 109 -15.39 -2.95 11.92
C ALA A 109 -15.97 -1.61 12.42
N ASN A 110 -17.29 -1.46 12.49
CA ASN A 110 -17.93 -0.25 12.99
C ASN A 110 -17.67 0.01 14.49
N THR A 111 -17.49 -1.05 15.27
CA THR A 111 -17.21 -0.96 16.70
C THR A 111 -15.72 -1.04 17.04
N TYR A 112 -14.85 -1.14 16.03
CA TYR A 112 -13.42 -1.28 16.22
C TYR A 112 -12.81 0.04 16.70
N ASP A 113 -12.24 0.02 17.89
CA ASP A 113 -11.59 1.17 18.55
C ASP A 113 -10.18 0.76 19.02
N PRO A 114 -9.16 0.81 18.13
CA PRO A 114 -7.83 0.32 18.45
C PRO A 114 -7.14 1.20 19.50
N GLU A 115 -6.52 0.58 20.50
CA GLU A 115 -5.84 1.32 21.57
C GLU A 115 -4.49 1.90 21.14
N ASN A 116 -3.83 1.23 20.19
CA ASN A 116 -2.50 1.64 19.71
C ASN A 116 -2.21 1.15 18.28
N ALA A 117 -1.17 1.73 17.66
CA ALA A 117 -0.78 1.43 16.29
C ALA A 117 -0.35 -0.03 16.06
N MET A 118 0.06 -0.76 17.11
CA MET A 118 0.44 -2.17 16.98
C MET A 118 -0.77 -3.08 16.78
N GLU A 119 -1.93 -2.70 17.33
CA GLU A 119 -3.19 -3.41 17.09
C GLU A 119 -3.63 -3.28 15.63
N ILE A 120 -3.49 -2.08 15.07
CA ILE A 120 -3.74 -1.82 13.64
C ILE A 120 -2.75 -2.57 12.76
N LEU A 121 -1.46 -2.60 13.15
CA LEU A 121 -0.45 -3.38 12.42
C LEU A 121 -0.83 -4.87 12.38
N ALA A 122 -1.22 -5.46 13.52
CA ALA A 122 -1.63 -6.86 13.59
C ALA A 122 -2.87 -7.14 12.72
N MET A 123 -3.84 -6.21 12.69
CA MET A 123 -5.00 -6.30 11.81
C MET A 123 -4.59 -6.27 10.33
N VAL A 124 -3.72 -5.32 9.94
CA VAL A 124 -3.24 -5.18 8.55
C VAL A 124 -2.43 -6.39 8.11
N GLU A 125 -1.57 -6.92 8.97
CA GLU A 125 -0.80 -8.15 8.69
C GLU A 125 -1.67 -9.41 8.60
N GLY A 126 -2.82 -9.41 9.29
CA GLY A 126 -3.81 -10.49 9.22
C GLY A 126 -4.73 -10.44 8.00
N LEU A 127 -4.83 -9.30 7.32
CA LEU A 127 -5.78 -9.07 6.22
C LEU A 127 -5.60 -10.05 5.04
N PRO A 128 -4.37 -10.37 4.57
CA PRO A 128 -4.19 -11.34 3.48
C PRO A 128 -4.77 -12.72 3.82
N ALA A 129 -4.58 -13.17 5.06
CA ALA A 129 -5.11 -14.45 5.52
C ALA A 129 -6.65 -14.44 5.60
N ALA A 130 -7.23 -13.33 6.10
CA ALA A 130 -8.68 -13.16 6.16
C ALA A 130 -9.31 -13.18 4.75
N LEU A 131 -8.77 -12.40 3.80
CA LEU A 131 -9.25 -12.38 2.42
C LEU A 131 -9.06 -13.72 1.71
N THR A 132 -7.97 -14.44 2.00
CA THR A 132 -7.76 -15.81 1.50
C THR A 132 -8.85 -16.76 2.01
N SER A 133 -9.26 -16.61 3.28
CA SER A 133 -10.37 -17.40 3.84
C SER A 133 -11.69 -17.13 3.09
N VAL A 134 -11.99 -15.87 2.78
CA VAL A 134 -13.17 -15.49 1.98
C VAL A 134 -13.08 -16.04 0.56
N ALA A 135 -11.91 -15.96 -0.08
CA ALA A 135 -11.68 -16.55 -1.40
C ALA A 135 -11.95 -18.06 -1.39
N ASN A 136 -11.45 -18.76 -0.39
CA ASN A 136 -11.66 -20.21 -0.25
C ASN A 136 -13.14 -20.59 -0.15
N VAL A 137 -14.02 -19.73 0.37
CA VAL A 137 -15.47 -19.98 0.34
C VAL A 137 -15.97 -20.11 -1.10
N MET A 138 -15.55 -19.21 -1.99
CA MET A 138 -15.96 -19.26 -3.41
C MET A 138 -15.43 -20.51 -4.10
N LYS A 139 -14.18 -20.89 -3.81
CA LYS A 139 -13.61 -22.14 -4.31
C LYS A 139 -14.42 -23.36 -3.84
N ILE A 140 -14.77 -23.43 -2.56
CA ILE A 140 -15.58 -24.54 -2.02
C ILE A 140 -16.95 -24.60 -2.70
N LEU A 141 -17.58 -23.45 -2.94
CA LEU A 141 -18.88 -23.40 -3.61
C LEU A 141 -18.79 -23.79 -5.08
N ALA A 142 -17.73 -23.41 -5.79
CA ALA A 142 -17.45 -23.88 -7.15
C ALA A 142 -17.32 -25.42 -7.17
N GLU A 143 -16.47 -25.99 -6.32
CA GLU A 143 -16.24 -27.44 -6.22
C GLU A 143 -17.52 -28.22 -5.89
N ARG A 144 -18.38 -27.67 -5.02
CA ARG A 144 -19.66 -28.28 -4.65
C ARG A 144 -20.74 -28.06 -5.70
N SER A 145 -20.68 -26.97 -6.47
CA SER A 145 -21.67 -26.71 -7.53
C SER A 145 -21.62 -27.72 -8.67
N ASP A 146 -20.45 -28.30 -8.94
CA ASP A 146 -20.28 -29.34 -9.97
C ASP A 146 -20.94 -30.69 -9.61
N SER A 147 -21.27 -30.92 -8.34
CA SER A 147 -21.71 -32.25 -7.86
C SER A 147 -22.95 -32.25 -6.95
N GLU A 148 -23.17 -31.19 -6.16
CA GLU A 148 -24.18 -31.15 -5.10
C GLU A 148 -25.29 -30.11 -5.35
N PHE A 149 -25.06 -29.09 -6.18
CA PHE A 149 -26.06 -28.03 -6.42
C PHE A 149 -26.66 -28.11 -7.83
N PRO A 150 -27.99 -27.92 -7.97
CA PRO A 150 -28.64 -27.86 -9.27
C PRO A 150 -28.42 -26.48 -9.92
N LEU A 151 -27.17 -26.18 -10.27
CA LEU A 151 -26.78 -24.91 -10.90
C LEU A 151 -26.43 -25.13 -12.37
N GLU A 152 -26.77 -24.15 -13.21
CA GLU A 152 -26.26 -24.09 -14.58
C GLU A 152 -24.76 -23.84 -14.56
N LYS A 153 -24.04 -24.47 -15.50
CA LYS A 153 -22.57 -24.43 -15.55
C LYS A 153 -22.02 -23.00 -15.57
N GLU A 154 -22.69 -22.09 -16.27
CA GLU A 154 -22.30 -20.68 -16.37
C GLU A 154 -22.29 -19.99 -15.00
N VAL A 155 -23.24 -20.30 -14.12
CA VAL A 155 -23.32 -19.75 -12.76
C VAL A 155 -22.28 -20.38 -11.84
N ALA A 156 -22.01 -21.68 -12.01
CA ALA A 156 -20.95 -22.39 -11.29
C ALA A 156 -19.56 -21.81 -11.63
N ASP A 157 -19.29 -21.55 -12.90
CA ASP A 157 -18.03 -20.99 -13.37
C ASP A 157 -17.79 -19.57 -12.79
N CYS A 158 -18.85 -18.78 -12.55
CA CYS A 158 -18.73 -17.47 -11.89
C CYS A 158 -18.10 -17.53 -10.49
N PHE A 159 -18.25 -18.63 -9.73
CA PHE A 159 -17.59 -18.76 -8.42
C PHE A 159 -16.06 -18.82 -8.57
N ASN A 160 -15.55 -19.44 -9.63
CA ASN A 160 -14.11 -19.47 -9.92
C ASN A 160 -13.60 -18.08 -10.35
N ASP A 161 -14.39 -17.32 -11.09
CA ASP A 161 -14.05 -15.95 -11.47
C ASP A 161 -13.94 -15.04 -10.23
N ILE A 162 -14.91 -15.14 -9.31
CA ILE A 162 -14.88 -14.39 -8.05
C ILE A 162 -13.69 -14.82 -7.18
N PHE A 163 -13.38 -16.13 -7.13
CA PHE A 163 -12.17 -16.61 -6.45
C PHE A 163 -10.90 -15.94 -7.01
N GLY A 164 -10.73 -15.90 -8.33
CA GLY A 164 -9.60 -15.24 -8.98
C GLY A 164 -9.52 -13.74 -8.66
N ALA A 165 -10.67 -13.04 -8.65
CA ALA A 165 -10.74 -11.64 -8.28
C ALA A 165 -10.35 -11.41 -6.80
N LEU A 166 -10.81 -12.27 -5.89
CA LEU A 166 -10.45 -12.20 -4.47
C LEU A 166 -8.97 -12.51 -4.24
N MET A 167 -8.38 -13.45 -4.97
CA MET A 167 -6.93 -13.71 -4.90
C MET A 167 -6.11 -12.52 -5.42
N SER A 168 -6.63 -11.77 -6.40
CA SER A 168 -6.00 -10.52 -6.84
C SER A 168 -6.04 -9.45 -5.74
N ALA A 169 -7.14 -9.37 -4.98
CA ALA A 169 -7.22 -8.51 -3.79
C ALA A 169 -6.28 -8.96 -2.66
N VAL A 170 -6.08 -10.27 -2.47
CA VAL A 170 -5.09 -10.82 -1.52
C VAL A 170 -3.68 -10.31 -1.87
N ALA A 171 -3.29 -10.36 -3.15
CA ALA A 171 -1.98 -9.86 -3.58
C ALA A 171 -1.76 -8.38 -3.23
N VAL A 172 -2.79 -7.54 -3.37
CA VAL A 172 -2.73 -6.13 -2.96
C VAL A 172 -2.63 -6.00 -1.43
N ALA A 173 -3.32 -6.85 -0.68
CA ALA A 173 -3.26 -6.85 0.77
C ALA A 173 -1.88 -7.28 1.32
N GLU A 174 -1.16 -8.15 0.62
CA GLU A 174 0.19 -8.60 1.01
C GLU A 174 1.20 -7.45 1.10
N ASP A 175 1.03 -6.41 0.27
CA ASP A 175 1.88 -5.22 0.28
C ASP A 175 1.59 -4.27 1.45
N MET A 176 0.41 -4.37 2.08
CA MET A 176 -0.02 -3.43 3.12
C MET A 176 0.81 -3.55 4.40
N GLY A 177 1.16 -4.77 4.84
CA GLY A 177 1.97 -5.00 6.03
C GLY A 177 3.38 -4.38 5.92
N PRO A 178 4.16 -4.72 4.88
CA PRO A 178 5.45 -4.09 4.60
C PRO A 178 5.37 -2.57 4.49
N LEU A 179 4.35 -2.04 3.79
CA LEU A 179 4.13 -0.59 3.66
C LEU A 179 3.87 0.05 5.02
N PHE A 180 3.02 -0.56 5.85
CA PHE A 180 2.72 -0.06 7.19
C PHE A 180 3.99 0.00 8.04
N ARG A 181 4.79 -1.08 8.06
CA ARG A 181 6.08 -1.11 8.78
C ARG A 181 7.04 -0.03 8.29
N GLN A 182 7.08 0.22 6.98
CA GLN A 182 7.94 1.25 6.40
C GLN A 182 7.52 2.66 6.83
N VAL A 183 6.23 2.98 6.72
CA VAL A 183 5.69 4.32 7.01
C VAL A 183 5.68 4.60 8.52
N HIS A 184 5.40 3.58 9.33
CA HIS A 184 5.30 3.69 10.80
C HIS A 184 6.55 3.21 11.55
N ALA A 185 7.69 3.08 10.87
CA ALA A 185 8.92 2.53 11.45
C ALA A 185 9.35 3.21 12.77
N GLN A 186 9.13 4.53 12.90
CA GLN A 186 9.47 5.27 14.11
C GLN A 186 8.54 4.96 15.28
N ASP A 187 7.24 4.81 15.01
CA ASP A 187 6.24 4.51 16.03
C ASP A 187 6.34 3.04 16.48
N ILE A 188 6.57 2.14 15.52
CA ILE A 188 6.82 0.72 15.80
C ILE A 188 8.10 0.56 16.64
N ALA A 189 9.19 1.26 16.31
CA ALA A 189 10.44 1.18 17.07
C ALA A 189 10.28 1.63 18.53
N ARG A 190 9.38 2.57 18.82
CA ARG A 190 9.05 2.99 20.19
C ARG A 190 8.34 1.88 20.98
N HIS A 191 7.48 1.12 20.33
CA HIS A 191 6.75 0.01 20.94
C HIS A 191 7.56 -1.30 21.02
N GLU A 192 8.39 -1.61 20.02
CA GLU A 192 9.18 -2.85 19.95
C GLU A 192 10.51 -2.77 20.72
N ASP A 193 11.16 -1.59 20.77
CA ASP A 193 12.42 -1.36 21.50
C ASP A 193 12.37 -0.06 22.34
N PRO A 194 11.57 -0.06 23.43
CA PRO A 194 11.40 1.12 24.28
C PRO A 194 12.71 1.46 24.99
N ARG A 195 13.32 2.59 24.61
CA ARG A 195 14.68 3.01 25.07
C ARG A 195 14.80 3.19 26.58
N ASN A 196 13.68 3.41 27.28
CA ASN A 196 13.62 3.65 28.73
C ASN A 196 12.61 2.73 29.45
N GLY A 197 12.21 1.61 28.83
CA GLY A 197 11.18 0.70 29.38
C GLY A 197 9.73 1.20 29.18
N PRO A 198 8.74 0.35 29.47
CA PRO A 198 7.34 0.55 29.07
C PRO A 198 6.63 1.76 29.70
N ASP A 199 7.10 2.26 30.85
CA ASP A 199 6.48 3.38 31.57
C ASP A 199 6.99 4.77 31.14
N ALA A 200 8.06 4.86 30.35
CA ALA A 200 8.73 6.13 30.04
C ALA A 200 8.10 6.92 28.88
N GLU A 201 7.21 6.30 28.09
CA GLU A 201 6.66 6.92 26.87
C GLU A 201 5.17 7.33 26.97
N LYS A 202 4.49 7.03 28.09
CA LYS A 202 3.12 7.54 28.37
C LYS A 202 3.02 9.07 28.45
N GLY A 203 4.15 9.79 28.50
CA GLY A 203 4.22 11.25 28.59
C GLY A 203 4.18 12.00 27.26
N TRP A 204 4.06 11.31 26.12
CA TRP A 204 4.05 11.93 24.77
C TRP A 204 2.73 11.77 24.00
N ASN A 205 1.64 11.43 24.70
CA ASN A 205 0.30 11.78 24.24
C ASN A 205 -0.01 13.21 24.71
N VAL A 206 0.47 14.20 23.95
CA VAL A 206 -0.09 15.56 23.85
C VAL A 206 -0.30 15.91 22.40
#